data_AF-A0A5U2FAQ0-F1
#
_entry.id   AF-A0A5U2FAQ0-F1
#
_cell.length_a   1.000
_cell.length_b   1.000
_cell.length_c   1.000
_cell.angle_alpha   90.00
_cell.angle_beta   90.00
_cell.angle_gamma   90.00
#
_symmetry.space_group_name_H-M   'P 1'
#
loop_
_entity.id
_entity.type
_entity.pdbx_description
1 polymer ?
#
loop_
_entity_poly.entity_id
_entity_poly.type
_entity_poly.pdbx_seq_one_letter_code
_entity_poly.pdbx_strand_id
1 'polypeptide(L)'
;MENKHEFIRQARDSLHGLVSFSEFVFHSENVCDDVWYQDIWFELEILNALALAEWEEDGKPGDWDLKWKQKYQKEASEVMEYLIVKIESKY
;
A
#
# COMPACT_ATOMS: atom_id res chain seq x y z
N MET A 1 -11.92 4.92 -12.36
CA MET A 1 -12.06 4.21 -11.08
C MET A 1 -13.52 4.24 -10.66
N GLU A 2 -14.19 3.10 -10.57
CA GLU A 2 -15.66 3.00 -10.44
C GLU A 2 -16.19 3.43 -9.06
N ASN A 3 -15.37 3.32 -8.01
CA ASN A 3 -15.70 3.80 -6.65
C ASN A 3 -14.47 4.38 -5.93
N LYS A 4 -14.13 5.65 -6.23
CA LYS A 4 -12.94 6.31 -5.68
C LYS A 4 -12.95 6.45 -4.16
N HIS A 5 -14.11 6.67 -3.55
CA HIS A 5 -14.22 6.86 -2.10
C HIS A 5 -13.94 5.57 -1.34
N GLU A 6 -14.47 4.45 -1.84
CA GLU A 6 -14.18 3.14 -1.27
C GLU A 6 -12.72 2.76 -1.47
N PHE A 7 -12.13 3.05 -2.63
CA PHE A 7 -10.70 2.84 -2.87
C PHE A 7 -9.83 3.63 -1.89
N ILE A 8 -10.10 4.92 -1.70
CA ILE A 8 -9.36 5.78 -0.75
C ILE A 8 -9.53 5.28 0.70
N ARG A 9 -10.71 4.78 1.06
CA ARG A 9 -10.95 4.18 2.38
C ARG A 9 -10.08 2.93 2.57
N GLN A 10 -10.09 2.01 1.60
CA GLN A 10 -9.27 0.79 1.64
C GLN A 10 -7.77 1.11 1.67
N ALA A 11 -7.34 2.11 0.90
CA ALA A 11 -5.95 2.61 0.90
C ALA A 11 -5.50 3.11 2.28
N ARG A 12 -6.37 3.82 3.02
CA ARG A 12 -6.06 4.29 4.37
C ARG A 12 -6.07 3.15 5.38
N ASP A 13 -7.08 2.28 5.30
CA ASP A 13 -7.25 1.15 6.21
C ASP A 13 -6.09 0.12 6.06
N SER A 14 -5.47 0.03 4.87
CA SER A 14 -4.39 -0.92 4.60
C SER A 14 -3.10 -0.62 5.37
N LEU A 15 -2.89 0.61 5.81
CA LEU A 15 -1.66 1.07 6.48
C LEU A 15 -1.50 0.53 7.91
N HIS A 16 -2.50 -0.18 8.45
CA HIS A 16 -2.48 -0.64 9.84
C HIS A 16 -1.58 -1.84 10.11
N GLY A 17 -1.23 -2.63 9.08
CA GLY A 17 -0.36 -3.80 9.20
C GLY A 17 0.13 -4.30 7.84
N LEU A 18 1.12 -5.19 7.86
CA LEU A 18 1.70 -5.77 6.65
C LEU A 18 0.64 -6.52 5.83
N VAL A 19 -0.17 -7.38 6.47
CA VAL A 19 -1.16 -8.21 5.77
C VAL A 19 -2.16 -7.35 4.99
N SER A 20 -2.75 -6.35 5.66
CA SER A 20 -3.70 -5.44 5.04
C SER A 20 -3.07 -4.61 3.92
N PHE A 21 -1.80 -4.21 4.08
CA PHE A 21 -1.06 -3.49 3.04
C PHE A 21 -0.82 -4.37 1.83
N SER A 22 -0.34 -5.60 2.01
CA SER A 22 -0.12 -6.57 0.93
C SER A 22 -1.41 -6.89 0.17
N GLU A 23 -2.52 -7.07 0.87
CA GLU A 23 -3.84 -7.28 0.25
C GLU A 23 -4.25 -6.09 -0.61
N PHE A 24 -4.08 -4.87 -0.11
CA PHE A 24 -4.38 -3.66 -0.87
C PHE A 24 -3.51 -3.55 -2.13
N VAL A 25 -2.19 -3.75 -2.01
CA VAL A 25 -1.27 -3.65 -3.15
C VAL A 25 -1.65 -4.68 -4.24
N PHE A 26 -1.91 -5.93 -3.85
CA PHE A 26 -2.36 -6.96 -4.77
C PHE A 26 -3.68 -6.60 -5.49
N HIS A 27 -4.69 -6.15 -4.75
CA HIS A 27 -5.99 -5.81 -5.34
C HIS A 27 -5.99 -4.51 -6.15
N SER A 28 -4.98 -3.65 -5.98
CA SER A 28 -4.91 -2.34 -6.61
C SER A 28 -4.09 -2.31 -7.91
N GLU A 29 -3.39 -3.38 -8.28
CA GLU A 29 -2.47 -3.43 -9.45
C GLU A 29 -3.08 -2.89 -10.75
N ASN A 30 -4.29 -3.35 -11.08
CA ASN A 30 -4.93 -3.08 -12.37
C ASN A 30 -6.18 -2.19 -12.25
N VAL A 31 -6.27 -1.36 -11.21
CA VAL A 31 -7.45 -0.50 -10.98
C VAL A 31 -7.45 0.73 -11.91
N CYS A 32 -6.28 1.14 -12.41
CA CYS A 32 -6.14 2.27 -13.33
C CYS A 32 -4.95 2.05 -14.28
N ASP A 33 -5.18 2.20 -15.59
CA ASP A 33 -4.16 2.01 -16.63
C ASP A 33 -3.31 3.26 -16.89
N ASP A 34 -3.56 4.36 -16.16
CA ASP A 34 -2.78 5.59 -16.33
C ASP A 34 -1.34 5.39 -15.85
N VAL A 35 -0.37 5.88 -16.62
CA VAL A 35 1.08 5.78 -16.30
C VAL A 35 1.39 6.34 -14.90
N TRP A 36 0.79 7.48 -14.52
CA TRP A 36 1.02 8.07 -13.20
C TRP A 36 0.56 7.16 -12.06
N TYR A 37 -0.46 6.33 -12.28
CA TYR A 37 -0.95 5.41 -11.28
C TYR A 37 0.00 4.23 -11.15
N GLN A 38 0.41 3.68 -12.29
CA GLN A 38 1.36 2.57 -12.36
C GLN A 38 2.69 2.93 -11.70
N ASP A 39 3.20 4.15 -11.91
CA ASP A 39 4.41 4.65 -11.24
C ASP A 39 4.27 4.65 -9.71
N ILE A 40 3.15 5.15 -9.18
CA ILE A 40 2.92 5.22 -7.72
C ILE A 40 2.64 3.83 -7.13
N TRP A 41 1.87 3.01 -7.83
CA TRP A 41 1.59 1.64 -7.42
C TRP A 41 2.88 0.80 -7.35
N PHE A 42 3.80 1.03 -8.29
CA PHE A 42 5.11 0.35 -8.28
C PHE A 42 5.93 0.68 -7.03
N GLU A 43 5.91 1.93 -6.56
CA GLU A 43 6.55 2.31 -5.28
C GLU A 43 5.91 1.59 -4.08
N LEU A 44 4.58 1.45 -4.07
CA LEU A 44 3.88 0.66 -3.04
C LEU A 44 4.27 -0.82 -3.11
N GLU A 45 4.43 -1.38 -4.31
CA GLU A 45 4.84 -2.78 -4.50
C GLU A 45 6.30 -3.01 -4.09
N ILE A 46 7.20 -2.05 -4.29
CA ILE A 46 8.57 -2.12 -3.74
C ILE A 46 8.52 -2.21 -2.20
N LEU A 47 7.76 -1.34 -1.54
CA LEU A 47 7.62 -1.36 -0.09
C LEU A 47 7.00 -2.66 0.41
N ASN A 48 5.98 -3.15 -0.29
CA ASN A 48 5.33 -4.43 -0.01
C ASN A 48 6.33 -5.59 -0.10
N ALA A 49 7.08 -5.67 -1.20
CA ALA A 49 8.07 -6.72 -1.41
C ALA A 49 9.19 -6.70 -0.36
N LEU A 50 9.69 -5.51 0.01
CA LEU A 50 10.70 -5.36 1.07
C LEU A 50 10.17 -5.81 2.43
N ALA A 51 8.94 -5.43 2.78
CA ALA A 51 8.34 -5.79 4.06
C ALA A 51 8.00 -7.29 4.13
N LEU A 52 7.47 -7.87 3.03
CA LEU A 52 7.23 -9.30 2.92
C LEU A 52 8.53 -10.09 3.04
N ALA A 53 9.59 -9.70 2.33
CA ALA A 53 10.89 -10.36 2.43
C ALA A 53 11.42 -10.40 3.88
N GLU A 54 11.38 -9.27 4.60
CA GLU A 54 11.82 -9.25 6.01
C GLU A 54 10.89 -10.07 6.93
N TRP A 55 9.58 -10.07 6.68
CA TRP A 55 8.64 -10.92 7.40
C TRP A 55 8.90 -12.42 7.16
N GLU A 56 9.29 -12.81 5.94
CA GLU A 56 9.71 -14.17 5.63
C GLU A 56 11.03 -14.55 6.33
N GLU A 57 12.01 -13.64 6.34
CA GLU A 57 13.29 -13.81 7.04
C GLU A 57 13.10 -13.98 8.56
N ASP A 58 12.14 -13.28 9.16
CA ASP A 58 11.76 -13.43 10.57
C ASP A 58 10.99 -14.74 10.87
N GLY A 59 10.72 -15.56 9.86
CA GLY A 59 10.02 -16.84 10.03
C GLY A 59 8.49 -16.73 10.03
N LYS A 60 7.92 -15.70 9.38
CA LYS A 60 6.47 -15.49 9.22
C LYS A 60 5.71 -15.38 10.54
N PRO A 61 6.15 -14.52 11.49
CA PRO A 61 5.47 -14.36 12.77
C PRO A 61 4.04 -13.84 12.58
N GLY A 62 3.13 -14.28 13.45
CA GLY A 62 1.72 -13.87 13.42
C GLY A 62 1.46 -12.44 13.93
N ASP A 63 2.37 -11.89 14.75
CA ASP A 63 2.35 -10.49 15.17
C ASP A 63 3.59 -9.79 14.61
N TRP A 64 3.39 -9.03 13.52
CA TRP A 64 4.43 -8.24 12.87
C TRP A 64 4.06 -6.76 12.78
N ASP A 65 2.94 -6.36 13.40
CA ASP A 65 2.39 -5.01 13.32
C ASP A 65 3.33 -3.97 13.93
N LEU A 66 4.01 -4.33 15.03
CA LEU A 66 4.96 -3.43 15.67
C LEU A 66 6.14 -3.12 14.73
N LYS A 67 6.66 -4.13 14.03
CA LYS A 67 7.79 -3.97 13.11
C LYS A 67 7.37 -3.21 11.85
N TRP A 68 6.19 -3.52 11.32
CA TRP A 68 5.54 -2.73 10.27
C TRP A 68 5.45 -1.24 10.63
N LYS A 69 4.88 -0.92 11.80
CA LYS A 69 4.72 0.46 12.29
C LYS A 69 6.05 1.19 12.44
N GLN A 70 7.09 0.49 12.89
CA GLN A 70 8.40 1.10 13.15
C GLN A 70 9.21 1.32 11.87
N LYS A 71 9.09 0.44 10.87
CA LYS A 71 9.97 0.43 9.70
C LYS A 71 9.33 0.92 8.41
N TYR A 72 8.07 0.56 8.15
CA TYR A 72 7.46 0.70 6.83
C TYR A 72 6.27 1.65 6.79
N GLN A 73 5.48 1.71 7.88
CA GLN A 73 4.22 2.46 7.88
C GLN A 73 4.39 3.92 7.48
N LYS A 74 5.46 4.59 7.92
CA LYS A 74 5.68 6.00 7.59
C LYS A 74 5.87 6.20 6.09
N GLU A 75 6.78 5.47 5.47
CA GLU A 75 7.09 5.58 4.05
C GLU A 75 5.88 5.14 3.20
N ALA A 76 5.23 4.03 3.57
CA ALA A 76 3.99 3.59 2.94
C ALA A 76 2.89 4.67 3.02
N SER A 77 2.78 5.38 4.15
CA SER A 77 1.80 6.47 4.30
C SER A 77 2.12 7.65 3.40
N GLU A 78 3.40 7.99 3.21
CA GLU A 78 3.82 9.10 2.34
C GLU A 78 3.51 8.80 0.87
N VAL A 79 3.79 7.59 0.39
CA VAL A 79 3.45 7.15 -0.96
C VAL A 79 1.92 7.04 -1.15
N MET A 80 1.21 6.50 -0.15
CA MET A 80 -0.25 6.36 -0.19
C MET A 80 -0.95 7.71 -0.22
N GLU A 81 -0.47 8.69 0.55
CA GLU A 81 -1.03 10.04 0.53
C GLU A 81 -0.84 10.69 -0.84
N TYR A 82 0.32 10.49 -1.47
CA TYR A 82 0.56 10.96 -2.84
C TYR A 82 -0.42 10.33 -3.85
N LEU A 83 -0.69 9.02 -3.72
CA LEU A 83 -1.69 8.33 -4.52
C LEU A 83 -3.09 8.94 -4.32
N ILE A 84 -3.52 9.13 -3.08
CA ILE A 84 -4.83 9.65 -2.71
C ILE A 84 -5.02 11.07 -3.26
N VAL A 85 -4.07 11.97 -3.04
CA VAL A 85 -4.11 13.35 -3.55
C VAL A 85 -4.19 13.36 -5.08
N LYS A 86 -3.44 12.48 -5.75
CA LYS A 86 -3.51 12.34 -7.21
C LYS A 86 -4.88 11.89 -7.69
N ILE A 87 -5.47 10.87 -7.06
CA ILE A 87 -6.81 10.37 -7.39
C ILE A 87 -7.84 11.49 -7.21
N GLU A 88 -7.82 12.20 -6.08
CA GLU A 88 -8.74 13.31 -5.79
C GLU A 88 -8.60 14.49 -6.76
N SER A 89 -7.40 14.72 -7.30
CA SER A 89 -7.16 15.77 -8.29
C SER A 89 -7.63 15.41 -9.72
N LYS A 90 -7.85 14.13 -10.00
CA LYS A 90 -8.14 13.60 -11.35
C LYS A 90 -9.59 13.14 -11.54
N TYR A 91 -10.26 12.70 -10.48
CA TYR A 91 -11.61 12.13 -10.49
C TYR A 91 -12.48 12.74 -9.40
#